data_AF-A0A9D2PZ41-F1
#
_entry.id   AF-A0A9D2PZ41-F1
#
_cell.length_a   1.000
_cell.length_b   1.000
_cell.length_c   1.000
_cell.angle_alpha   90.00
_cell.angle_beta   90.00
_cell.angle_gamma   90.00
#
_symmetry.space_group_name_H-M   'P 1'
#
loop_
_entity.id
_entity.type
_entity.pdbx_description
1 polymer ?
#
loop_
_entity_poly.entity_id
_entity_poly.type
_entity_poly.pdbx_seq_one_letter_code
_entity_poly.pdbx_strand_id
1 'polypeptide(L)'
;MLPAGRRSSGIRLRPGAAAAVLGLPASELRDLRVPLEQVWGAGPDRLVESLAVASPPRRLELLATAVSQRRAAPDGLVAAAAQRLARPRTRVAQVAADLGVTDRPSTRTFYEQAFGWRVHDHGPAYSGIAAPDGEGEVGGLNPGAAPSADGPLVLPFSEDLDATVTAVLAAGGTVVAGPYKFPGGRRFEFTDRSGNRLGVFADPCGAPDRAPPGAPLATVSSCPSPSCRPAPRTTSRPSGASASGPRSR
;
A
#
# COMPACT_ATOMS: atom_id res chain seq x y z
N MET A 1 -15.84 -9.51 -33.23
CA MET A 1 -16.89 -9.48 -34.28
C MET A 1 -17.76 -10.73 -34.17
N LEU A 2 -19.08 -10.66 -34.34
CA LEU A 2 -19.94 -11.86 -34.45
C LEU A 2 -19.88 -12.37 -35.89
N PRO A 3 -19.80 -13.70 -36.14
CA PRO A 3 -19.87 -14.23 -37.50
C PRO A 3 -21.17 -13.81 -38.20
N ALA A 4 -21.10 -13.59 -39.51
CA ALA A 4 -22.28 -13.24 -40.31
C ALA A 4 -23.41 -14.27 -40.11
N GLY A 5 -24.65 -13.79 -39.93
CA GLY A 5 -25.81 -14.63 -39.68
C GLY A 5 -26.06 -15.03 -38.21
N ARG A 6 -25.13 -14.74 -37.28
CA ARG A 6 -25.40 -14.95 -35.84
C ARG A 6 -26.17 -13.78 -35.23
N ARG A 7 -27.27 -14.09 -34.55
CA ARG A 7 -28.05 -13.14 -33.77
C ARG A 7 -27.56 -13.14 -32.32
N SER A 8 -27.41 -11.96 -31.73
CA SER A 8 -27.05 -11.79 -30.31
C SER A 8 -28.13 -11.02 -29.56
N SER A 9 -28.39 -11.45 -28.33
CA SER A 9 -29.17 -10.72 -27.34
C SER A 9 -28.21 -10.29 -26.22
N GLY A 10 -28.36 -9.07 -25.72
CA GLY A 10 -27.50 -8.53 -24.67
C GLY A 10 -28.27 -7.59 -23.77
N ILE A 11 -27.84 -7.50 -22.52
CA ILE A 11 -28.36 -6.56 -21.54
C ILE A 11 -27.27 -5.53 -21.22
N ARG A 12 -27.69 -4.29 -20.93
CA ARG A 12 -26.77 -3.25 -20.47
C ARG A 12 -26.89 -3.13 -18.96
N LEU A 13 -25.77 -3.33 -18.28
CA LEU A 13 -25.69 -3.12 -16.84
C LEU A 13 -25.41 -1.66 -16.52
N ARG A 14 -25.91 -1.20 -15.37
CA ARG A 14 -25.53 0.11 -14.83
C ARG A 14 -24.04 0.10 -14.45
N PRO A 15 -23.33 1.23 -14.53
CA PRO A 15 -21.96 1.32 -14.04
C PRO A 15 -21.85 0.78 -12.60
N GLY A 16 -20.80 -0.01 -12.33
CA GLY A 16 -20.59 -0.65 -11.03
C GLY A 16 -21.34 -1.96 -10.80
N ALA A 17 -22.35 -2.32 -11.62
CA ALA A 17 -23.12 -3.55 -11.42
C ALA A 17 -22.46 -4.81 -12.02
N ALA A 18 -21.55 -4.64 -12.99
CA ALA A 18 -21.01 -5.76 -13.77
C ALA A 18 -20.28 -6.79 -12.92
N ALA A 19 -19.36 -6.37 -12.05
CA ALA A 19 -18.60 -7.31 -11.22
C ALA A 19 -19.50 -8.14 -10.29
N ALA A 20 -20.49 -7.51 -9.68
CA ALA A 20 -21.43 -8.18 -8.79
C ALA A 20 -22.39 -9.13 -9.54
N VAL A 21 -22.81 -8.81 -10.77
CA VAL A 21 -23.62 -9.71 -11.61
C VAL A 21 -22.81 -10.90 -12.13
N LEU A 22 -21.57 -10.66 -12.51
CA LEU A 22 -20.70 -11.66 -13.13
C LEU A 22 -19.99 -12.54 -12.10
N GLY A 23 -19.83 -12.07 -10.86
CA GLY A 23 -19.02 -12.75 -9.84
C GLY A 23 -17.51 -12.63 -10.06
N LEU A 24 -17.09 -11.86 -11.08
CA LEU A 24 -15.71 -11.65 -11.49
C LEU A 24 -15.52 -10.18 -11.94
N PRO A 25 -14.30 -9.61 -11.82
CA PRO A 25 -14.00 -8.30 -12.38
C PRO A 25 -14.31 -8.25 -13.88
N ALA A 26 -15.05 -7.22 -14.31
CA ALA A 26 -15.42 -7.08 -15.74
C ALA A 26 -14.19 -6.95 -16.67
N SER A 27 -13.04 -6.53 -16.14
CA SER A 27 -11.76 -6.46 -16.85
C SER A 27 -11.25 -7.83 -17.29
N GLU A 28 -11.54 -8.89 -16.53
CA GLU A 28 -11.11 -10.25 -16.85
C GLU A 28 -11.88 -10.82 -18.05
N LEU A 29 -13.11 -10.34 -18.28
CA LEU A 29 -13.99 -10.80 -19.36
C LEU A 29 -13.98 -9.86 -20.57
N ARG A 30 -13.24 -8.74 -20.50
CA ARG A 30 -13.20 -7.74 -21.56
C ARG A 30 -12.59 -8.34 -22.82
N ASP A 31 -13.28 -8.14 -23.95
CA ASP A 31 -12.91 -8.65 -25.27
C ASP A 31 -12.90 -10.19 -25.39
N LEU A 32 -13.36 -10.90 -24.35
CA LEU A 32 -13.50 -12.36 -24.36
C LEU A 32 -14.94 -12.80 -24.66
N ARG A 33 -15.06 -14.03 -25.17
CA ARG A 33 -16.32 -14.76 -25.26
C ARG A 33 -16.21 -15.98 -24.36
N VAL A 34 -16.81 -15.90 -23.18
CA VAL A 34 -16.70 -16.93 -22.15
C VAL A 34 -18.05 -17.65 -22.01
N PRO A 35 -18.07 -19.00 -21.97
CA PRO A 35 -19.28 -19.76 -21.66
C PRO A 35 -19.87 -19.36 -20.30
N LEU A 36 -21.19 -19.37 -20.17
CA LEU A 36 -21.89 -18.82 -19.00
C LEU A 36 -21.59 -19.62 -17.72
N GLU A 37 -21.41 -20.93 -17.85
CA GLU A 37 -21.01 -21.87 -16.79
C GLU A 37 -19.63 -21.55 -16.20
N GLN A 38 -18.71 -20.99 -16.98
CA GLN A 38 -17.39 -20.57 -16.48
C GLN A 38 -17.47 -19.27 -15.67
N VAL A 39 -18.50 -18.45 -15.90
CA VAL A 39 -18.72 -17.18 -15.19
C VAL A 39 -19.60 -17.38 -13.96
N TRP A 40 -20.65 -18.19 -14.08
CA TRP A 40 -21.69 -18.35 -13.05
C TRP A 40 -21.63 -19.68 -12.28
N GLY A 41 -20.68 -20.55 -12.59
CA GLY A 41 -20.54 -21.87 -11.97
C GLY A 41 -21.65 -22.84 -12.40
N ALA A 42 -21.99 -23.79 -11.53
CA ALA A 42 -23.03 -24.79 -11.79
C ALA A 42 -24.45 -24.19 -11.79
N GLY A 43 -25.32 -24.71 -12.66
CA GLY A 43 -26.75 -24.32 -12.72
C GLY A 43 -27.23 -23.38 -13.85
N PRO A 44 -26.40 -22.75 -14.71
CA PRO A 44 -26.91 -21.94 -15.82
C PRO A 44 -27.39 -22.79 -17.02
N ASP A 45 -27.22 -24.11 -17.01
CA ASP A 45 -27.54 -24.99 -18.15
C ASP A 45 -28.98 -24.82 -18.63
N ARG A 46 -29.94 -24.81 -17.69
CA ARG A 46 -31.36 -24.59 -18.01
C ARG A 46 -31.63 -23.22 -18.65
N LEU A 47 -30.89 -22.19 -18.25
CA LEU A 47 -31.00 -20.86 -18.84
C LEU A 47 -30.40 -20.86 -20.24
N VAL A 48 -29.23 -21.47 -20.45
CA VAL A 48 -28.57 -21.58 -21.75
C VAL A 48 -29.46 -22.34 -22.75
N GLU A 49 -30.02 -23.47 -22.35
CA GLU A 49 -30.99 -24.26 -23.13
C GLU A 49 -32.23 -23.42 -23.49
N SER A 50 -32.81 -22.74 -22.49
CA SER A 50 -33.99 -21.88 -22.72
C SER A 50 -33.68 -20.72 -23.68
N LEU A 51 -32.49 -20.14 -23.60
CA LEU A 51 -32.06 -19.05 -24.49
C LEU A 51 -31.82 -19.54 -25.92
N ALA A 52 -31.33 -20.77 -26.11
CA ALA A 52 -31.03 -21.32 -27.44
C ALA A 52 -32.28 -21.36 -28.32
N VAL A 53 -33.41 -21.80 -27.78
CA VAL A 53 -34.68 -21.98 -28.52
C VAL A 53 -35.63 -20.78 -28.45
N ALA A 54 -35.42 -19.84 -27.51
CA ALA A 54 -36.30 -18.69 -27.33
C ALA A 54 -36.28 -17.69 -28.50
N SER A 55 -37.42 -17.03 -28.73
CA SER A 55 -37.54 -15.88 -29.64
C SER A 55 -36.73 -14.68 -29.11
N PRO A 56 -36.34 -13.70 -29.96
CA PRO A 56 -35.53 -12.56 -29.52
C PRO A 56 -36.12 -11.76 -28.34
N PRO A 57 -37.43 -11.43 -28.29
CA PRO A 57 -38.01 -10.77 -27.13
C PRO A 57 -37.95 -11.64 -25.87
N ARG A 58 -38.25 -12.93 -26.00
CA ARG A 58 -38.23 -13.87 -24.88
C ARG A 58 -36.82 -14.08 -24.31
N ARG A 59 -35.78 -14.04 -25.17
CA ARG A 59 -34.38 -14.07 -24.72
C ARG A 59 -34.04 -12.87 -23.83
N LEU A 60 -34.52 -11.67 -24.16
CA LEU A 60 -34.29 -10.48 -23.35
C LEU A 60 -34.96 -10.59 -21.99
N GLU A 61 -36.20 -11.09 -21.93
CA GLU A 61 -36.91 -11.35 -20.67
C GLU A 61 -36.16 -12.34 -19.79
N LEU A 62 -35.77 -13.49 -20.34
CA LEU A 62 -35.03 -14.53 -19.61
C LEU A 62 -33.69 -14.00 -19.07
N LEU A 63 -32.94 -13.24 -19.88
CA LEU A 63 -31.69 -12.60 -19.46
C LEU A 63 -31.92 -11.56 -18.36
N ALA A 64 -32.93 -10.71 -18.50
CA ALA A 64 -33.25 -9.69 -17.51
C ALA A 64 -33.68 -10.31 -16.17
N THR A 65 -34.50 -11.37 -16.20
CA THR A 65 -34.89 -12.12 -15.00
C THR A 65 -33.69 -12.77 -14.33
N ALA A 66 -32.86 -13.50 -15.08
CA ALA A 66 -31.68 -14.17 -14.53
C ALA A 66 -30.70 -13.19 -13.87
N VAL A 67 -30.47 -12.03 -14.50
CA VAL A 67 -29.59 -11.01 -13.93
C VAL A 67 -30.20 -10.30 -12.74
N SER A 68 -31.51 -10.07 -12.72
CA SER A 68 -32.17 -9.45 -11.56
C SER A 68 -32.13 -10.37 -10.32
N GLN A 69 -32.21 -11.68 -10.52
CA GLN A 69 -32.12 -12.68 -9.44
C GLN A 69 -30.75 -12.69 -8.74
N ARG A 70 -29.69 -12.18 -9.38
CA ARG A 70 -28.36 -12.06 -8.79
C ARG A 70 -28.30 -11.03 -7.65
N ARG A 71 -29.30 -10.13 -7.55
CA ARG A 71 -29.39 -9.10 -6.50
C ARG A 71 -28.09 -8.29 -6.32
N ALA A 72 -27.41 -8.03 -7.43
CA ALA A 72 -26.15 -7.31 -7.45
C ALA A 72 -26.34 -5.83 -7.08
N ALA A 73 -25.71 -5.39 -5.98
CA ALA A 73 -25.59 -3.97 -5.67
C ALA A 73 -24.46 -3.35 -6.51
N PRO A 74 -24.68 -2.20 -7.17
CA PRO A 74 -23.61 -1.51 -7.88
C PRO A 74 -22.52 -1.04 -6.92
N ASP A 75 -21.27 -1.15 -7.35
CA ASP A 75 -20.15 -0.50 -6.67
C ASP A 75 -20.35 1.02 -6.65
N GLY A 76 -20.40 1.60 -5.46
CA GLY A 76 -20.68 3.02 -5.25
C GLY A 76 -19.57 3.93 -5.78
N LEU A 77 -18.31 3.50 -5.73
CA LEU A 77 -17.16 4.26 -6.22
C LEU A 77 -17.12 4.25 -7.75
N VAL A 78 -17.38 3.09 -8.38
CA VAL A 78 -17.48 2.99 -9.84
C VAL A 78 -18.68 3.79 -10.36
N ALA A 79 -19.82 3.73 -9.66
CA ALA A 79 -20.99 4.53 -10.00
C ALA A 79 -20.70 6.04 -9.89
N ALA A 80 -20.04 6.47 -8.81
CA ALA A 80 -19.64 7.85 -8.59
C ALA A 80 -18.61 8.35 -9.62
N ALA A 81 -17.68 7.49 -10.05
CA ALA A 81 -16.72 7.77 -11.11
C ALA A 81 -17.41 7.93 -12.47
N ALA A 82 -18.28 6.99 -12.83
CA ALA A 82 -19.01 7.02 -14.09
C ALA A 82 -19.90 8.27 -14.22
N GLN A 83 -20.57 8.69 -13.14
CA GLN A 83 -21.36 9.92 -13.12
C GLN A 83 -20.52 11.17 -13.37
N ARG A 84 -19.31 11.24 -12.82
CA ARG A 84 -18.39 12.38 -13.02
C ARG A 84 -17.81 12.37 -14.42
N LEU A 85 -17.37 11.21 -14.91
CA LEU A 85 -16.80 11.04 -16.25
C LEU A 85 -17.81 11.28 -17.39
N ALA A 86 -19.11 11.15 -17.11
CA ALA A 86 -20.15 11.48 -18.08
C ALA A 86 -20.24 12.98 -18.39
N ARG A 87 -19.59 13.84 -17.60
CA ARG A 87 -19.57 15.29 -17.83
C ARG A 87 -18.53 15.65 -18.92
N PRO A 88 -18.89 16.52 -19.89
CA PRO A 88 -17.94 16.96 -20.91
C PRO A 88 -16.70 17.62 -20.29
N ARG A 89 -15.53 17.39 -20.88
CA ARG A 89 -14.22 17.97 -20.48
C ARG A 89 -13.70 17.54 -19.10
N THR A 90 -14.35 16.61 -18.41
CA THR A 90 -13.82 16.06 -17.15
C THR A 90 -12.56 15.24 -17.40
N ARG A 91 -11.49 15.54 -16.64
CA ARG A 91 -10.22 14.80 -16.70
C ARG A 91 -10.29 13.61 -15.74
N VAL A 92 -9.79 12.45 -16.17
CA VAL A 92 -9.72 11.23 -15.35
C VAL A 92 -8.99 11.48 -14.03
N ALA A 93 -7.86 12.19 -14.08
CA ALA A 93 -7.08 12.54 -12.89
C ALA A 93 -7.88 13.37 -11.86
N GLN A 94 -8.76 14.27 -12.32
CA GLN A 94 -9.61 15.05 -11.43
C GLN A 94 -10.65 14.16 -10.74
N VAL A 95 -11.26 13.24 -11.48
CA VAL A 95 -12.24 12.29 -10.91
C VAL A 95 -11.57 11.37 -9.89
N ALA A 96 -10.36 10.91 -10.18
CA ALA A 96 -9.56 10.10 -9.29
C ALA A 96 -9.27 10.87 -7.98
N ALA A 97 -8.82 12.12 -8.08
CA ALA A 97 -8.60 13.00 -6.94
C ALA A 97 -9.89 13.26 -6.12
N ASP A 98 -10.99 13.61 -6.77
CA ASP A 98 -12.29 13.87 -6.13
C ASP A 98 -12.83 12.65 -5.38
N LEU A 99 -12.46 11.44 -5.82
CA LEU A 99 -12.88 10.18 -5.21
C LEU A 99 -11.83 9.60 -4.26
N GLY A 100 -10.71 10.30 -4.04
CA GLY A 100 -9.60 9.81 -3.20
C GLY A 100 -8.93 8.55 -3.76
N VAL A 101 -9.05 8.30 -5.06
CA VAL A 101 -8.43 7.18 -5.75
C VAL A 101 -7.10 7.67 -6.33
N THR A 102 -5.98 7.18 -5.83
CA THR A 102 -4.68 7.47 -6.42
C THR A 102 -4.27 6.35 -7.39
N ASP A 103 -3.66 6.74 -8.51
CA ASP A 103 -3.14 5.80 -9.50
C ASP A 103 -1.73 5.35 -9.08
N ARG A 104 -1.66 4.30 -8.24
CA ARG A 104 -0.40 3.72 -7.77
C ARG A 104 0.56 3.37 -8.92
N PRO A 105 0.14 2.66 -9.99
CA PRO A 105 1.00 2.44 -11.15
C PRO A 105 1.59 3.72 -11.75
N SER A 106 0.77 4.77 -11.93
CA SER A 106 1.26 6.02 -12.51
C SER A 106 2.21 6.77 -11.57
N THR A 107 1.90 6.84 -10.26
CA THR A 107 2.79 7.45 -9.26
C THR A 107 4.12 6.71 -9.17
N ARG A 108 4.09 5.38 -9.15
CA ARG A 108 5.30 4.54 -9.18
C ARG A 108 6.12 4.82 -10.44
N THR A 109 5.50 4.75 -11.62
CA THR A 109 6.14 4.99 -12.91
C THR A 109 6.79 6.37 -12.95
N PHE A 110 6.11 7.39 -12.43
CA PHE A 110 6.64 8.75 -12.34
C PHE A 110 7.94 8.80 -11.52
N TYR A 111 7.95 8.25 -10.30
CA TYR A 111 9.15 8.30 -9.43
C TYR A 111 10.28 7.40 -9.94
N GLU A 112 9.95 6.24 -10.54
CA GLU A 112 10.91 5.38 -11.24
C GLU A 112 11.59 6.13 -12.39
N GLN A 113 10.83 6.84 -13.22
CA GLN A 113 11.38 7.58 -14.37
C GLN A 113 12.11 8.86 -13.96
N ALA A 114 11.57 9.62 -13.02
CA ALA A 114 12.12 10.93 -12.64
C ALA A 114 13.39 10.80 -11.78
N PHE A 115 13.46 9.78 -10.91
CA PHE A 115 14.53 9.67 -9.92
C PHE A 115 15.24 8.30 -9.90
N GLY A 116 14.80 7.33 -10.70
CA GLY A 116 15.36 5.98 -10.69
C GLY A 116 15.04 5.18 -9.42
N TRP A 117 14.01 5.59 -8.67
CA TRP A 117 13.64 4.93 -7.41
C TRP A 117 13.13 3.52 -7.65
N ARG A 118 13.52 2.59 -6.76
CA ARG A 118 12.96 1.24 -6.73
C ARG A 118 11.93 1.15 -5.62
N VAL A 119 10.85 0.42 -5.87
CA VAL A 119 9.72 0.32 -4.96
C VAL A 119 9.37 -1.14 -4.67
N HIS A 120 9.21 -1.47 -3.39
CA HIS A 120 8.81 -2.79 -2.88
C HIS A 120 7.38 -2.77 -2.37
N ASP A 121 6.54 -3.69 -2.86
CA ASP A 121 5.12 -3.71 -2.52
C ASP A 121 4.86 -4.63 -1.31
N HIS A 122 4.27 -4.07 -0.25
CA HIS A 122 3.94 -4.81 0.99
C HIS A 122 2.43 -5.09 1.11
N GLY A 123 1.74 -5.12 -0.02
CA GLY A 123 0.28 -5.26 -0.11
C GLY A 123 -0.42 -4.01 -0.67
N PRO A 124 -1.76 -4.00 -0.66
CA PRO A 124 -2.53 -2.97 -1.36
C PRO A 124 -2.41 -1.58 -0.73
N ALA A 125 -2.10 -1.50 0.57
CA ALA A 125 -2.09 -0.25 1.33
C ALA A 125 -0.74 0.48 1.37
N TYR A 126 0.37 -0.18 1.00
CA TYR A 126 1.72 0.38 1.15
C TYR A 126 2.71 -0.12 0.10
N SER A 127 3.59 0.77 -0.34
CA SER A 127 4.86 0.41 -0.96
C SER A 127 6.02 1.12 -0.26
N GLY A 128 7.11 0.41 0.01
CA GLY A 128 8.37 0.99 0.48
C GLY A 128 9.26 1.44 -0.67
N ILE A 129 9.96 2.55 -0.51
CA ILE A 129 10.99 3.04 -1.43
C ILE A 129 12.32 2.45 -0.97
N ALA A 130 12.95 1.64 -1.81
CA ALA A 130 14.21 0.98 -1.49
C ALA A 130 15.34 2.00 -1.28
N ALA A 131 16.21 1.72 -0.32
CA ALA A 131 17.44 2.48 -0.16
C ALA A 131 18.33 2.39 -1.43
N PRO A 132 19.17 3.41 -1.72
CA PRO A 132 20.06 3.39 -2.89
C PRO A 132 21.03 2.20 -2.93
N ASP A 133 21.51 1.76 -1.77
CA ASP A 133 22.37 0.57 -1.61
C ASP A 133 21.58 -0.75 -1.66
N GLY A 134 20.25 -0.68 -1.65
CA GLY A 134 19.35 -1.83 -1.69
C GLY A 134 19.06 -2.46 -0.34
N GLU A 135 19.61 -1.93 0.75
CA GLU A 135 19.41 -2.44 2.11
C GLU A 135 18.42 -1.54 2.85
N GLY A 136 17.22 -2.05 3.13
CA GLY A 136 16.18 -1.31 3.84
C GLY A 136 15.39 -0.32 2.98
N GLU A 137 14.65 0.57 3.64
CA GLU A 137 13.72 1.51 3.02
C GLU A 137 14.01 2.96 3.45
N VAL A 138 13.94 3.90 2.51
CA VAL A 138 14.19 5.34 2.75
C VAL A 138 12.91 6.18 2.70
N GLY A 139 11.77 5.54 2.45
CA GLY A 139 10.48 6.21 2.37
C GLY A 139 9.38 5.25 1.94
N GLY A 140 8.19 5.77 1.65
CA GLY A 140 7.09 4.94 1.18
C GLY A 140 5.97 5.71 0.51
N LEU A 141 5.13 4.97 -0.20
CA LEU A 141 3.94 5.43 -0.88
C LEU A 141 2.71 4.80 -0.20
N ASN A 142 1.74 5.64 0.16
CA ASN A 142 0.45 5.24 0.74
C ASN A 142 -0.67 5.41 -0.29
N PRO A 143 -0.86 4.48 -1.24
CA PRO A 143 -1.79 4.63 -2.35
C PRO A 143 -3.27 4.60 -1.93
N GLY A 144 -3.57 4.07 -0.74
CA GLY A 144 -4.94 4.01 -0.21
C GLY A 144 -5.41 5.28 0.48
N ALA A 145 -4.55 6.30 0.62
CA ALA A 145 -4.91 7.57 1.25
C ALA A 145 -4.91 8.68 0.18
N ALA A 146 -5.90 9.55 0.24
CA ALA A 146 -5.84 10.81 -0.50
C ALA A 146 -4.58 11.58 -0.08
N PRO A 147 -3.93 12.32 -1.00
CA PRO A 147 -2.81 13.18 -0.64
C PRO A 147 -3.18 14.10 0.53
N SER A 148 -2.31 14.18 1.54
CA SER A 148 -2.52 15.12 2.64
C SER A 148 -2.46 16.56 2.11
N ALA A 149 -3.31 17.44 2.66
CA ALA A 149 -3.20 18.88 2.43
C ALA A 149 -1.85 19.44 2.93
N ASP A 150 -1.22 18.76 3.89
CA ASP A 150 0.08 19.10 4.47
C ASP A 150 1.28 18.67 3.59
N GLY A 151 1.01 18.02 2.45
CA GLY A 151 2.04 17.49 1.55
C GLY A 151 2.67 16.17 2.02
N PRO A 152 3.81 15.77 1.42
CA PRO A 152 4.54 14.57 1.82
C PRO A 152 5.03 14.63 3.27
N LEU A 153 4.85 13.53 4.01
CA LEU A 153 5.35 13.42 5.38
C LEU A 153 6.87 13.23 5.39
N VAL A 154 7.60 14.10 6.09
CA VAL A 154 9.04 13.93 6.33
C VAL A 154 9.24 12.87 7.41
N LEU A 155 10.12 11.90 7.12
CA LEU A 155 10.41 10.75 7.98
C LEU A 155 11.92 10.66 8.27
N PRO A 156 12.47 11.37 9.28
CA PRO A 156 13.84 11.15 9.69
C PRO A 156 14.03 9.72 10.22
N PHE A 157 15.21 9.16 9.97
CA PHE A 157 15.63 7.88 10.55
C PHE A 157 16.12 8.06 11.98
N SER A 158 15.91 7.05 12.82
CA SER A 158 16.47 6.96 14.16
C SER A 158 17.00 5.56 14.46
N GLU A 159 18.19 5.50 15.09
CA GLU A 159 18.77 4.27 15.62
C GLU A 159 18.09 3.80 16.91
N ASP A 160 17.52 4.73 17.69
CA ASP A 160 16.80 4.48 18.93
C ASP A 160 15.49 5.30 18.94
N LEU A 161 14.42 4.64 18.51
CA LEU A 161 13.12 5.27 18.35
C LEU A 161 12.54 5.74 19.70
N ASP A 162 12.77 4.99 20.77
CA ASP A 162 12.20 5.27 22.10
C ASP A 162 12.93 6.46 22.77
N ALA A 163 14.25 6.54 22.59
CA ALA A 163 15.03 7.72 22.97
C ALA A 163 14.58 8.96 22.17
N THR A 164 14.25 8.79 20.89
CA THR A 164 13.81 9.89 20.03
C THR A 164 12.41 10.38 20.43
N VAL A 165 11.49 9.48 20.77
CA VAL A 165 10.18 9.87 21.34
C VAL A 165 10.39 10.73 22.58
N THR A 166 11.28 10.31 23.49
CA THR A 166 11.57 11.03 24.73
C THR A 166 12.14 12.42 24.43
N ALA A 167 13.06 12.53 23.47
CA ALA A 167 13.65 13.80 23.06
C ALA A 167 12.61 14.76 22.43
N VAL A 168 11.73 14.24 21.58
CA VAL A 168 10.64 15.03 20.96
C VAL A 168 9.70 15.61 22.01
N LEU A 169 9.27 14.79 22.97
CA LEU A 169 8.40 15.23 24.07
C LEU A 169 9.10 16.29 24.95
N ALA A 170 10.37 16.06 25.29
CA ALA A 170 11.16 17.00 26.08
C ALA A 170 11.38 18.35 25.37
N ALA A 171 11.45 18.36 24.03
CA ALA A 171 11.54 19.56 23.22
C ALA A 171 10.18 20.30 23.05
N GLY A 172 9.10 19.77 23.64
CA GLY A 172 7.76 20.34 23.57
C GLY A 172 6.98 19.97 22.30
N GLY A 173 7.38 18.90 21.61
CA GLY A 173 6.57 18.27 20.57
C GLY A 173 5.50 17.34 21.16
N THR A 174 4.51 16.98 20.35
CA THR A 174 3.40 16.11 20.75
C THR A 174 3.36 14.88 19.85
N VAL A 175 3.42 13.68 20.43
CA VAL A 175 3.21 12.44 19.67
C VAL A 175 1.74 12.30 19.31
N VAL A 176 1.43 12.22 18.02
CA VAL A 176 0.06 12.14 17.49
C VAL A 176 -0.32 10.76 16.99
N ALA A 177 0.66 9.88 16.75
CA ALA A 177 0.42 8.47 16.44
C ALA A 177 1.65 7.61 16.78
N GLY A 178 1.42 6.42 17.35
CA GLY A 178 2.50 5.47 17.66
C GLY A 178 3.29 5.78 18.93
N PRO A 179 4.46 5.14 19.12
CA PRO A 179 5.15 4.25 18.18
C PRO A 179 4.42 2.92 17.91
N TYR A 180 4.48 2.42 16.67
CA TYR A 180 3.95 1.10 16.26
C TYR A 180 4.88 0.39 15.28
N LYS A 181 4.72 -0.95 15.17
CA LYS A 181 5.48 -1.82 14.27
C LYS A 181 4.82 -1.87 12.88
N PHE A 182 5.64 -1.99 11.83
CA PHE A 182 5.23 -2.25 10.44
C PHE A 182 6.27 -3.19 9.78
N PRO A 183 6.00 -3.76 8.59
CA PRO A 183 6.91 -4.72 7.96
C PRO A 183 8.36 -4.23 7.80
N GLY A 184 8.56 -2.92 7.57
CA GLY A 184 9.87 -2.28 7.44
C GLY A 184 10.45 -1.70 8.75
N GLY A 185 9.88 -1.99 9.93
CA GLY A 185 10.44 -1.56 11.22
C GLY A 185 9.43 -0.99 12.22
N ARG A 186 9.78 0.12 12.87
CA ARG A 186 8.90 0.85 13.82
C ARG A 186 8.84 2.33 13.46
N ARG A 187 7.71 2.97 13.70
CA ARG A 187 7.58 4.43 13.51
C ARG A 187 6.60 5.09 14.46
N PHE A 188 6.76 6.38 14.69
CA PHE A 188 5.78 7.26 15.32
C PHE A 188 5.64 8.55 14.52
N GLU A 189 4.57 9.30 14.77
CA GLU A 189 4.32 10.61 14.19
C GLU A 189 4.10 11.62 15.30
N PHE A 190 4.59 12.84 15.10
CA PHE A 190 4.51 13.93 16.07
C PHE A 190 4.25 15.27 15.37
N THR A 191 3.80 16.24 16.15
CA THR A 191 3.77 17.65 15.75
C THR A 191 4.80 18.44 16.55
N ASP A 192 5.56 19.32 15.89
CA ASP A 192 6.42 20.27 16.59
C ASP A 192 5.62 21.46 17.16
N ARG A 193 6.31 22.43 17.80
CA ARG A 193 5.69 23.64 18.36
C ARG A 193 5.06 24.56 17.31
N SER A 194 5.47 24.45 16.06
CA SER A 194 4.94 25.21 14.94
C SER A 194 3.75 24.51 14.28
N GLY A 195 3.40 23.31 14.73
CA GLY A 195 2.33 22.49 14.17
C GLY A 195 2.75 21.67 12.96
N ASN A 196 4.04 21.62 12.60
CA ASN A 196 4.50 20.78 11.50
C ASN A 196 4.37 19.32 11.91
N ARG A 197 3.78 18.51 11.03
CA ARG A 197 3.63 17.06 11.23
C ARG A 197 4.78 16.31 10.58
N LEU A 198 5.48 15.51 11.38
CA LEU A 198 6.58 14.66 10.95
C LEU A 198 6.37 13.26 11.50
N GLY A 199 7.00 12.25 10.89
CA GLY A 199 7.19 10.96 11.53
C GLY A 199 8.66 10.65 11.72
N VAL A 200 8.98 9.68 12.56
CA VAL A 200 10.33 9.13 12.69
C VAL A 200 10.20 7.63 12.54
N PHE A 201 11.14 7.01 11.83
CA PHE A 201 11.17 5.56 11.67
C PHE A 201 12.51 4.98 12.08
N ALA A 202 12.49 3.70 12.45
CA ALA A 202 13.66 2.89 12.75
C ALA A 202 13.50 1.55 12.06
N ASP A 203 14.62 1.00 11.59
CA ASP A 203 14.68 -0.33 10.98
C ASP A 203 14.32 -1.43 11.99
N PRO A 204 13.93 -2.64 11.52
CA PRO A 204 13.56 -3.74 12.41
C PRO A 204 14.68 -4.18 13.37
N CYS A 205 15.93 -3.77 13.14
CA CYS A 205 17.09 -4.08 13.97
C CYS A 205 17.41 -3.03 15.06
N GLY A 206 16.69 -1.90 15.11
CA GLY A 206 16.89 -0.87 16.15
C GLY A 206 16.37 -1.34 17.52
N ALA A 207 17.23 -2.06 18.27
CA ALA A 207 17.23 -2.42 19.70
C ALA A 207 15.90 -2.81 20.42
N PRO A 208 15.93 -3.77 21.37
CA PRO A 208 14.73 -4.43 21.88
C PRO A 208 13.93 -3.56 22.84
N ASP A 209 12.61 -3.78 22.88
CA ASP A 209 11.71 -3.39 23.97
C ASP A 209 12.45 -3.60 25.30
N ARG A 210 12.79 -2.52 26.00
CA ARG A 210 13.53 -2.62 27.27
C ARG A 210 12.64 -3.30 28.30
N ALA A 211 12.93 -4.56 28.61
CA ALA A 211 12.20 -5.34 29.61
C ALA A 211 12.24 -4.64 30.99
N PRO A 212 11.18 -4.76 31.82
CA PRO A 212 11.17 -4.20 33.16
C PRO A 212 12.31 -4.78 34.02
N PRO A 213 12.85 -4.02 34.98
CA PRO A 213 13.97 -4.46 35.81
C PRO A 213 13.59 -5.73 36.59
N GLY A 214 14.27 -6.86 36.30
CA GLY A 214 14.11 -8.13 37.04
C GLY A 214 13.99 -9.42 36.21
N ALA A 215 13.94 -9.35 34.87
CA ALA A 215 13.86 -10.56 34.04
C ALA A 215 15.26 -11.21 33.83
N PRO A 216 15.40 -12.55 33.86
CA PRO A 216 16.67 -13.23 33.65
C PRO A 216 17.17 -13.05 32.20
N LEU A 217 18.49 -12.91 32.04
CA LEU A 217 19.17 -12.72 30.75
C LEU A 217 18.89 -13.92 29.82
N ALA A 218 17.98 -13.75 28.87
CA ALA A 218 17.80 -14.70 27.78
C ALA A 218 18.92 -14.51 26.75
N THR A 219 19.44 -15.64 26.29
CA THR A 219 20.55 -15.80 25.35
C THR A 219 20.34 -14.96 24.09
N VAL A 220 21.37 -14.20 23.71
CA VAL A 220 21.41 -13.35 22.53
C VAL A 220 21.16 -14.21 21.29
N SER A 221 19.96 -14.13 20.70
CA SER A 221 19.68 -14.71 19.39
C SER A 221 20.43 -13.88 18.35
N SER A 222 21.51 -14.43 17.81
CA SER A 222 22.34 -13.78 16.80
C SER A 222 21.50 -13.43 15.56
N CYS A 223 21.46 -12.14 15.24
CA CYS A 223 20.88 -11.62 14.00
C CYS A 223 21.75 -12.07 12.81
N PRO A 224 21.18 -12.57 11.69
CA PRO A 224 21.96 -13.07 10.55
C PRO A 224 22.57 -11.97 9.66
N SER A 225 22.25 -10.69 9.90
CA SER A 225 22.71 -9.58 9.06
C SER A 225 24.11 -9.06 9.46
N PRO A 226 25.04 -8.86 8.50
CA PRO A 226 26.40 -8.37 8.77
C PRO A 226 26.47 -6.93 9.31
N SER A 227 25.39 -6.15 9.20
CA SER A 227 25.25 -4.80 9.75
C SER A 227 25.14 -4.75 11.28
N CYS A 228 24.83 -5.88 11.95
CA CYS A 228 24.76 -5.96 13.41
C CYS A 228 26.11 -6.18 14.11
N ARG A 229 27.25 -6.18 13.38
CA ARG A 229 28.56 -6.31 14.04
C ARG A 229 28.93 -4.99 14.71
N PRO A 230 29.10 -4.94 16.05
CA PRO A 230 29.67 -3.76 16.68
C PRO A 230 31.08 -3.53 16.11
N ALA A 231 31.37 -2.28 15.73
CA ALA A 231 32.72 -1.89 15.31
C ALA A 231 33.74 -2.30 16.40
N PRO A 232 34.92 -2.83 16.01
CA PRO A 232 35.94 -3.20 16.99
C PRO A 232 36.32 -1.97 17.82
N ARG A 233 36.14 -2.07 19.14
CA ARG A 233 36.57 -1.03 20.09
C ARG A 233 38.07 -0.85 19.96
N THR A 234 38.51 0.23 19.33
CA THR A 234 39.89 0.69 19.40
C THR A 234 40.13 1.22 20.81
N THR A 235 40.80 0.42 21.64
CA THR A 235 41.32 0.89 22.93
C THR A 235 42.53 1.79 22.68
N SER A 236 42.30 3.09 22.48
CA SER A 236 43.37 4.08 22.57
C SER A 236 43.74 4.24 24.04
N ARG A 237 44.89 3.66 24.39
CA ARG A 237 45.53 3.81 25.70
C ARG A 237 46.07 5.25 25.81
N PRO A 238 45.77 6.02 26.87
CA PRO A 238 46.32 7.36 27.00
C PRO A 238 47.81 7.28 27.37
N SER A 239 48.67 7.86 26.54
CA SER A 239 50.08 8.10 26.83
C SER A 239 50.20 9.23 27.85
N GLY A 240 50.20 8.89 29.13
CA GLY A 240 50.52 9.83 30.21
C GLY A 240 52.02 10.16 30.22
N ALA A 241 52.31 11.45 30.20
CA ALA A 241 53.62 12.00 30.49
C ALA A 241 53.98 11.82 31.98
N SER A 242 55.26 11.56 32.27
CA SER A 242 55.87 11.96 33.54
C SER A 242 57.39 12.11 33.38
N ALA A 243 57.89 13.15 34.02
CA ALA A 243 59.20 13.75 33.89
C ALA A 243 60.28 13.12 34.80
N SER A 244 61.54 13.36 34.40
CA SER A 244 62.70 13.76 35.22
C SER A 244 63.17 12.92 36.42
N GLY A 245 64.45 12.54 36.40
CA GLY A 245 65.28 12.35 37.61
C GLY A 245 66.51 11.45 37.41
N PRO A 246 67.71 11.78 37.96
CA PRO A 246 69.00 11.57 37.31
C PRO A 246 69.81 10.38 37.84
N ARG A 247 70.82 9.91 37.08
CA ARG A 247 71.99 9.23 37.65
C ARG A 247 73.29 9.61 36.97
N SER A 248 74.18 10.14 37.80
CA SER A 248 75.60 10.38 37.62
C SER A 248 76.40 9.08 37.76
N ARG A 249 77.37 8.86 36.87
CA ARG A 249 78.82 8.77 37.11
C ARG A 249 79.51 8.22 35.87
#